data_AF-A0AAE0JAL9-F1
#
_entry.id   AF-A0AAE0JAL9-F1
#
_cell.length_a   1.000
_cell.length_b   1.000
_cell.length_c   1.000
_cell.angle_alpha   90.00
_cell.angle_beta   90.00
_cell.angle_gamma   90.00
#
_symmetry.space_group_name_H-M   'P 1'
#
loop_
_entity.id
_entity.type
_entity.pdbx_description
1 polymer ?
#
loop_
_entity_poly.entity_id
_entity_poly.type
_entity_poly.pdbx_seq_one_letter_code
_entity_poly.pdbx_strand_id
1 'polypeptide(L)'
;MTGIVDDDGREVKAAELLARENAQTRRTTLVPAITNETNDTELRDIINLLRTKISDLEAASVHPTAVSPAMRSTIKLNPPPKFDGTRKEDLQGFLTQVRANLAFTKVVDPIQQVLYASSFLTGKALEWFQPTQADYLGHNIWTEMHIEIQ
;
A
#
# COMPACT_ATOMS: atom_id res chain seq x y z
N MET A 1 -37.32 1.17 5.13
CA MET A 1 -35.92 0.73 5.32
C MET A 1 -35.71 -0.41 4.36
N THR A 2 -35.36 -0.09 3.11
CA THR A 2 -35.32 -1.05 1.99
C THR A 2 -33.88 -1.17 1.51
N GLY A 3 -33.14 -2.10 2.11
CA GLY A 3 -31.85 -2.54 1.59
C GLY A 3 -32.06 -3.54 0.48
N ILE A 4 -31.49 -3.28 -0.70
CA ILE A 4 -31.40 -4.27 -1.78
C ILE A 4 -30.31 -5.27 -1.35
N VAL A 5 -30.68 -6.55 -1.31
CA VAL A 5 -29.84 -7.67 -0.85
C VAL A 5 -29.39 -8.46 -2.07
N ASP A 6 -28.11 -8.77 -2.15
CA ASP A 6 -27.52 -9.59 -3.21
C ASP A 6 -27.97 -11.05 -3.06
N ASP A 7 -27.89 -11.85 -4.13
CA ASP A 7 -28.27 -13.28 -4.18
C ASP A 7 -27.58 -14.16 -3.12
N ASP A 8 -26.47 -13.68 -2.53
CA ASP A 8 -25.71 -14.31 -1.44
C ASP A 8 -26.07 -13.81 -0.01
N GLY A 9 -27.14 -13.02 0.15
CA GLY A 9 -27.64 -12.63 1.48
C GLY A 9 -26.74 -11.70 2.29
N ARG A 10 -25.77 -11.02 1.66
CA ARG A 10 -24.91 -10.03 2.32
C ARG A 10 -25.40 -8.61 2.04
N GLU A 11 -25.56 -7.83 3.11
CA GLU A 11 -25.84 -6.39 3.04
C GLU A 11 -24.64 -5.66 2.42
N VAL A 12 -24.70 -5.39 1.11
CA VAL A 12 -23.76 -4.47 0.48
C VAL A 12 -24.16 -3.05 0.82
N LYS A 13 -23.29 -2.37 1.58
CA LYS A 13 -23.45 -0.94 1.88
C LYS A 13 -23.56 -0.19 0.55
N ALA A 14 -24.65 0.55 0.34
CA ALA A 14 -24.89 1.30 -0.89
C ALA A 14 -23.71 2.19 -1.34
N ALA A 15 -22.87 2.63 -0.40
CA ALA A 15 -21.64 3.37 -0.67
C ALA A 15 -20.56 2.54 -1.41
N GLU A 16 -20.48 1.24 -1.17
CA GLU A 16 -19.53 0.34 -1.84
C GLU A 16 -19.98 0.00 -3.26
N LEU A 17 -21.30 -0.12 -3.47
CA LEU A 17 -21.88 -0.27 -4.82
C LEU A 17 -21.63 0.99 -5.67
N LEU A 18 -21.87 2.19 -5.10
CA LEU A 18 -21.59 3.47 -5.75
C LEU A 18 -20.09 3.68 -6.02
N ALA A 19 -19.21 3.23 -5.12
CA ALA A 19 -17.76 3.31 -5.32
C ALA A 19 -17.28 2.35 -6.43
N ARG A 20 -17.84 1.14 -6.48
CA ARG A 20 -17.58 0.17 -7.56
C ARG A 20 -18.10 0.67 -8.90
N GLU A 21 -19.32 1.20 -8.95
CA GLU A 21 -19.92 1.76 -10.16
C GLU A 21 -19.13 2.96 -10.70
N ASN A 22 -18.68 3.87 -9.83
CA ASN A 22 -17.82 4.98 -10.20
C ASN A 22 -16.43 4.52 -10.67
N ALA A 23 -15.84 3.51 -10.04
CA ALA A 23 -14.56 2.94 -10.47
C ALA A 23 -14.68 2.18 -11.80
N GLN A 24 -15.81 1.49 -12.01
CA GLN A 24 -16.12 0.78 -13.26
C GLN A 24 -16.35 1.77 -14.40
N THR A 25 -17.11 2.84 -14.16
CA THR A 25 -17.32 3.92 -15.13
C THR A 25 -16.02 4.61 -15.52
N ARG A 26 -15.10 4.81 -14.56
CA ARG A 26 -13.74 5.32 -14.80
C ARG A 26 -12.87 4.34 -15.60
N ARG A 27 -12.99 3.03 -15.35
CA ARG A 27 -12.26 1.98 -16.10
C ARG A 27 -12.77 1.83 -17.54
N THR A 28 -14.07 1.89 -17.76
CA THR A 28 -14.68 1.77 -19.10
C THR A 28 -14.38 2.98 -19.98
N THR A 29 -14.08 4.15 -19.40
CA THR A 29 -13.63 5.36 -20.14
C THR A 29 -12.11 5.42 -20.39
N LEU A 30 -11.34 4.39 -20.04
CA LEU A 30 -9.87 4.41 -20.08
C LEU A 30 -9.21 3.64 -21.22
N VAL A 31 -9.96 3.06 -22.17
CA VAL A 31 -9.31 2.25 -23.22
C VAL A 31 -9.79 2.64 -24.62
N PRO A 32 -9.17 3.64 -25.27
CA PRO A 32 -8.96 3.55 -26.71
C PRO A 32 -7.88 2.48 -26.93
N ALA A 33 -8.27 1.31 -27.42
CA ALA A 33 -7.31 0.27 -27.80
C ALA A 33 -6.56 0.75 -29.04
N ILE A 34 -5.28 1.12 -28.88
CA ILE A 34 -4.40 1.39 -30.02
C ILE A 34 -4.18 0.05 -30.72
N THR A 35 -4.66 -0.06 -31.95
CA THR A 35 -4.49 -1.25 -32.80
C THR A 35 -3.58 -0.90 -33.96
N ASN A 36 -3.10 -1.89 -34.70
CA ASN A 36 -2.21 -1.66 -35.85
C ASN A 36 -2.87 -0.86 -37.00
N GLU A 37 -4.18 -0.63 -36.92
CA GLU A 37 -4.98 0.12 -37.89
C GLU A 37 -5.21 1.60 -37.47
N THR A 38 -4.71 2.03 -36.31
CA THR A 38 -4.95 3.38 -35.78
C THR A 38 -4.28 4.43 -36.66
N ASN A 39 -5.08 5.30 -37.29
CA ASN A 39 -4.61 6.33 -38.22
C ASN A 39 -3.95 7.51 -37.46
N ASP A 40 -3.09 8.29 -38.12
CA ASP A 40 -2.34 9.44 -37.55
C ASP A 40 -3.27 10.46 -36.88
N THR A 41 -4.49 10.65 -37.40
CA THR A 41 -5.50 11.53 -36.79
C THR A 41 -6.01 10.99 -35.46
N GLU A 42 -6.30 9.69 -35.37
CA GLU A 42 -6.76 9.05 -34.14
C GLU A 42 -5.65 9.01 -33.08
N LEU A 43 -4.38 8.81 -33.50
CA LEU A 43 -3.22 8.90 -32.61
C LEU A 43 -3.08 10.31 -32.01
N ARG A 44 -3.25 11.36 -32.82
CA ARG A 44 -3.23 12.76 -32.33
C ARG A 44 -4.34 13.01 -31.32
N ASP A 45 -5.54 12.50 -31.58
CA ASP A 45 -6.68 12.66 -30.67
C ASP A 45 -6.48 11.93 -29.36
N ILE A 46 -5.92 10.71 -29.38
CA ILE A 46 -5.56 9.95 -28.18
C ILE A 46 -4.47 10.66 -27.38
N ILE A 47 -3.43 11.18 -28.04
CA ILE A 47 -2.36 11.94 -27.38
C ILE A 47 -2.91 13.20 -26.70
N ASN A 48 -3.80 13.92 -27.37
CA ASN A 48 -4.43 15.11 -26.81
C ASN A 48 -5.34 14.76 -25.62
N LEU A 49 -6.11 13.68 -25.73
CA LEU A 49 -6.95 13.18 -24.64
C LEU A 49 -6.13 12.80 -23.40
N LEU A 50 -5.02 12.08 -23.60
CA LEU A 50 -4.13 11.68 -22.50
C LEU A 50 -3.48 12.89 -21.84
N ARG A 51 -3.02 13.88 -22.62
CA ARG A 51 -2.45 15.12 -22.09
C ARG A 51 -3.46 15.90 -21.25
N THR A 52 -4.69 16.05 -21.72
CA THR A 52 -5.76 16.72 -20.95
C THR A 52 -6.05 15.97 -19.66
N LYS A 53 -6.16 14.63 -19.71
CA LYS A 53 -6.38 13.81 -18.50
C LYS A 53 -5.25 13.90 -17.49
N ILE A 54 -4.00 13.90 -17.94
CA ILE A 54 -2.83 14.10 -17.06
C ILE A 54 -2.91 15.49 -16.40
N SER A 55 -3.17 16.54 -17.19
CA SER A 55 -3.32 17.90 -16.67
C SER A 55 -4.46 18.03 -15.66
N ASP A 56 -5.60 17.36 -15.90
CA ASP A 56 -6.74 17.36 -14.97
C ASP A 56 -6.43 16.58 -13.69
N LEU A 57 -5.73 15.45 -13.78
CA LEU A 57 -5.29 14.67 -12.62
C LEU A 57 -4.26 15.44 -11.79
N GLU A 58 -3.33 16.15 -12.46
CA GLU A 58 -2.37 17.02 -11.80
C GLU A 58 -3.08 18.21 -11.14
N ALA A 59 -4.00 18.89 -11.84
CA ALA A 59 -4.79 19.99 -11.26
C ALA A 59 -5.67 19.54 -10.08
N ALA A 60 -6.21 18.31 -10.12
CA ALA A 60 -6.92 17.68 -9.02
C ALA A 60 -5.99 17.25 -7.87
N SER A 61 -4.71 17.01 -8.15
CA SER A 61 -3.68 16.72 -7.13
C SER A 61 -3.16 18.00 -6.45
N VAL A 62 -3.22 19.16 -7.12
CA VAL A 62 -2.79 20.47 -6.54
C VAL A 62 -3.86 21.08 -5.64
N HIS A 63 -5.12 20.66 -5.74
CA HIS A 63 -6.12 20.97 -4.73
C HIS A 63 -6.07 19.88 -3.65
N PRO A 64 -5.56 20.17 -2.43
CA PRO A 64 -5.91 19.33 -1.31
C PRO A 64 -7.43 19.43 -1.20
N THR A 65 -8.14 18.41 -1.70
CA THR A 65 -9.53 18.18 -1.32
C THR A 65 -9.47 18.12 0.19
N ALA A 66 -9.88 19.21 0.83
CA ALA A 66 -10.11 19.29 2.25
C ALA A 66 -11.30 18.39 2.52
N VAL A 67 -11.03 17.08 2.50
CA VAL A 67 -11.70 16.16 3.40
C VAL A 67 -11.52 16.81 4.75
N SER A 68 -12.60 17.40 5.25
CA SER A 68 -12.69 17.79 6.64
C SER A 68 -12.09 16.64 7.44
N PRO A 69 -11.10 16.90 8.31
CA PRO A 69 -10.62 15.88 9.21
C PRO A 69 -11.76 15.66 10.19
N ALA A 70 -12.76 14.86 9.79
CA ALA A 70 -13.44 13.98 10.71
C ALA A 70 -12.30 13.16 11.30
N MET A 71 -11.74 13.72 12.37
CA MET A 71 -10.67 13.27 13.22
C MET A 71 -10.22 11.89 12.75
N ARG A 72 -9.30 11.83 11.78
CA ARG A 72 -8.47 10.64 11.63
C ARG A 72 -7.67 10.67 12.90
N SER A 73 -8.26 10.12 13.96
CA SER A 73 -7.55 9.67 15.13
C SER A 73 -6.53 8.72 14.56
N THR A 74 -5.35 9.27 14.24
CA THR A 74 -4.17 8.47 13.97
C THR A 74 -3.99 7.73 15.28
N ILE A 75 -4.53 6.52 15.34
CA ILE A 75 -4.35 5.61 16.45
C ILE A 75 -2.86 5.36 16.45
N LYS A 76 -2.13 6.14 17.27
CA LYS A 76 -0.72 5.94 17.51
C LYS A 76 -0.66 4.68 18.37
N LEU A 77 -0.38 3.56 17.72
CA LEU A 77 -0.08 2.34 18.44
C LEU A 77 1.18 2.55 19.26
N ASN A 78 1.17 2.01 20.48
CA ASN A 78 2.39 1.93 21.26
C ASN A 78 3.39 1.01 20.54
N PRO A 79 4.68 1.36 20.55
CA PRO A 79 5.70 0.48 19.99
C PRO A 79 5.67 -0.88 20.68
N PRO A 80 5.93 -1.99 19.96
CA PRO A 80 6.04 -3.31 20.56
C PRO A 80 7.09 -3.34 21.70
N PRO A 81 6.91 -4.20 22.71
CA PRO A 81 7.92 -4.44 23.72
C PRO A 81 9.18 -5.02 23.08
N LYS A 82 10.34 -4.71 23.67
CA LYS A 82 11.60 -5.33 23.25
C LYS A 82 11.63 -6.80 23.66
N PHE A 83 12.22 -7.64 22.82
CA PHE A 83 12.36 -9.07 23.06
C PHE A 83 13.84 -9.46 23.13
N ASP A 84 14.27 -9.98 24.28
CA ASP A 84 15.67 -10.31 24.54
C ASP A 84 16.05 -11.77 24.26
N GLY A 85 15.06 -12.63 24.01
CA GLY A 85 15.27 -14.06 23.76
C GLY A 85 15.41 -14.92 25.01
N THR A 86 15.15 -14.39 26.21
CA THR A 86 15.32 -15.15 27.47
C THR A 86 14.13 -16.06 27.80
N ARG A 87 12.91 -15.61 27.51
CA ARG A 87 11.65 -16.31 27.83
C ARG A 87 10.88 -16.63 26.56
N LYS A 88 10.54 -17.90 26.36
CA LYS A 88 9.83 -18.36 25.14
C LYS A 88 8.36 -17.94 25.16
N GLU A 89 7.77 -17.88 26.34
CA GLU A 89 6.40 -17.46 26.58
C GLU A 89 6.12 -16.02 26.11
N ASP A 90 7.13 -15.13 26.16
CA ASP A 90 7.00 -13.73 25.74
C ASP A 90 7.02 -13.57 24.22
N LEU A 91 7.54 -14.56 23.49
CA LEU A 91 7.70 -14.50 22.04
C LEU A 91 6.35 -14.31 21.32
N GLN A 92 5.31 -15.00 21.79
CA GLN A 92 3.99 -14.91 21.18
C GLN A 92 3.38 -13.51 21.36
N GLY A 93 3.55 -12.92 22.55
CA GLY A 93 3.10 -11.56 22.84
C GLY A 93 3.83 -10.52 21.99
N PHE A 94 5.15 -10.65 21.89
CA PHE A 94 5.99 -9.83 21.02
C PHE A 94 5.52 -9.87 19.56
N LEU A 95 5.42 -11.07 18.97
CA LEU A 95 5.03 -11.24 17.57
C LEU A 95 3.62 -10.70 17.29
N THR A 96 2.69 -10.85 18.23
CA THR A 96 1.33 -10.32 18.09
C THR A 96 1.34 -8.80 18.01
N GLN A 97 2.13 -8.13 18.85
CA GLN A 97 2.21 -6.67 18.87
C GLN A 97 2.96 -6.10 17.66
N VAL A 98 3.99 -6.80 17.18
CA VAL A 98 4.69 -6.43 15.94
C VAL A 98 3.75 -6.54 14.74
N ARG A 99 2.99 -7.64 14.62
CA ARG A 99 2.00 -7.82 13.54
C ARG A 99 0.91 -6.76 13.57
N ALA A 100 0.42 -6.43 14.77
CA ALA A 100 -0.52 -5.33 14.94
C ALA A 100 0.09 -4.03 14.42
N ASN A 101 1.31 -3.66 14.82
CA ASN A 101 1.95 -2.44 14.35
C ASN A 101 2.17 -2.41 12.82
N LEU A 102 2.59 -3.52 12.23
CA LEU A 102 2.78 -3.64 10.78
C LEU A 102 1.49 -3.46 9.99
N ALA A 103 0.36 -3.97 10.51
CA ALA A 103 -0.95 -3.80 9.87
C ALA A 103 -1.39 -2.33 9.78
N PHE A 104 -0.95 -1.48 10.72
CA PHE A 104 -1.29 -0.05 10.73
C PHE A 104 -0.29 0.83 9.97
N THR A 105 0.97 0.43 9.85
CA THR A 105 2.03 1.23 9.21
C THR A 105 2.05 1.13 7.69
N LYS A 106 1.24 0.25 7.08
CA LYS A 106 1.17 0.04 5.62
C LYS A 106 2.54 -0.25 4.98
N VAL A 107 3.48 -0.84 5.72
CA VAL A 107 4.77 -1.28 5.15
C VAL A 107 4.48 -2.41 4.17
N VAL A 108 4.64 -2.16 2.87
CA VAL A 108 4.31 -3.13 1.81
C VAL A 108 5.46 -4.10 1.58
N ASP A 109 6.70 -3.64 1.75
CA ASP A 109 7.89 -4.44 1.49
C ASP A 109 8.16 -5.47 2.60
N PRO A 110 8.16 -6.78 2.30
CA PRO A 110 8.50 -7.83 3.24
C PRO A 110 9.86 -7.64 3.93
N ILE A 111 10.86 -7.09 3.23
CA ILE A 111 12.20 -6.86 3.81
C ILE A 111 12.10 -5.79 4.90
N GLN A 112 11.44 -4.67 4.61
CA GLN A 112 11.20 -3.62 5.61
C GLN A 112 10.37 -4.11 6.79
N GLN A 113 9.42 -5.02 6.60
CA GLN A 113 8.66 -5.61 7.71
C GLN A 113 9.56 -6.43 8.64
N VAL A 114 10.48 -7.22 8.08
CA VAL A 114 11.45 -8.01 8.84
C VAL A 114 12.42 -7.10 9.60
N LEU A 115 12.96 -6.06 8.94
CA LEU A 115 13.85 -5.08 9.57
C LEU A 115 13.15 -4.26 10.65
N TYR A 116 11.87 -3.93 10.46
CA TYR A 116 11.06 -3.29 11.48
C TYR A 116 10.91 -4.20 12.71
N ALA A 117 10.55 -5.47 12.51
CA ALA A 117 10.44 -6.43 13.60
C ALA A 117 11.78 -6.63 14.34
N SER A 118 12.89 -6.70 13.60
CA SER A 118 14.22 -6.92 14.17
C SER A 118 14.71 -5.74 15.02
N SER A 119 14.23 -4.52 14.74
CA SER A 119 14.58 -3.31 15.52
C SER A 119 14.17 -3.38 17.00
N PHE A 120 13.24 -4.27 17.33
CA PHE A 120 12.78 -4.51 18.70
C PHE A 120 13.47 -5.72 19.37
N LEU A 121 14.36 -6.42 18.67
CA LEU A 121 15.15 -7.49 19.27
C LEU A 121 16.30 -6.91 20.09
N THR A 122 16.61 -7.56 21.20
CA THR A 122 17.74 -7.24 22.07
C THR A 122 18.42 -8.52 22.57
N GLY A 123 19.55 -8.39 23.27
CA GLY A 123 20.22 -9.50 23.94
C GLY A 123 20.47 -10.71 23.03
N LYS A 124 20.14 -11.92 23.52
CA LYS A 124 20.37 -13.18 22.80
C LYS A 124 19.56 -13.29 21.52
N ALA A 125 18.35 -12.71 21.48
CA ALA A 125 17.54 -12.73 20.27
C ALA A 125 18.16 -11.89 19.15
N LEU A 126 18.74 -10.73 19.50
CA LEU A 126 19.47 -9.90 18.54
C LEU A 126 20.75 -10.59 18.08
N GLU A 127 21.55 -11.14 18.99
CA GLU A 127 22.78 -11.88 18.65
C GLU A 127 22.49 -13.04 17.68
N TRP A 128 21.40 -13.78 17.92
CA TRP A 128 20.98 -14.86 17.04
C TRP A 128 20.52 -14.37 15.66
N PHE A 129 19.83 -13.24 15.60
CA PHE A 129 19.29 -12.71 14.34
C PHE A 129 20.27 -11.82 13.56
N GLN A 130 21.33 -11.32 14.20
CA GLN A 130 22.27 -10.35 13.63
C GLN A 130 22.84 -10.79 12.27
N PRO A 131 23.29 -12.05 12.04
CA PRO A 131 23.81 -12.46 10.75
C PRO A 131 22.75 -12.35 9.63
N THR A 132 21.53 -12.76 9.94
CA THR A 132 20.39 -12.67 9.02
C THR A 132 20.00 -11.21 8.77
N GLN A 133 20.02 -10.37 9.81
CA GLN A 133 19.74 -8.94 9.66
C GLN A 133 20.78 -8.25 8.76
N ALA A 134 22.05 -8.62 8.88
CA ALA A 134 23.10 -8.12 8.00
C ALA A 134 22.89 -8.55 6.55
N ASP A 135 22.40 -9.77 6.30
CA ASP A 135 22.06 -10.25 4.95
C ASP A 135 20.88 -9.46 4.33
N TYR A 136 19.84 -9.16 5.11
CA TYR A 136 18.73 -8.31 4.64
C TYR A 136 19.17 -6.88 4.32
N LEU A 137 20.10 -6.32 5.12
CA LEU A 137 20.67 -5.00 4.85
C LEU A 137 21.64 -5.03 3.65
N GLY A 138 22.34 -6.14 3.47
CA GLY A 138 23.26 -6.39 2.36
C GLY A 138 22.55 -6.59 1.02
N HIS A 139 21.38 -7.22 0.98
CA HIS A 139 20.63 -7.40 -0.27
C HIS A 139 20.07 -6.09 -0.86
N ASN A 140 19.80 -5.07 -0.03
CA ASN A 140 19.32 -3.77 -0.51
C ASN A 140 20.43 -2.93 -1.19
N ILE A 141 21.68 -3.03 -0.76
CA ILE A 141 22.79 -2.27 -1.36
C ILE A 141 23.15 -2.72 -2.78
N TRP A 142 23.01 -4.01 -3.11
CA TRP A 142 23.26 -4.50 -4.48
C TRP A 142 22.11 -4.21 -5.43
N THR A 143 20.87 -4.19 -4.94
CA THR A 143 19.69 -3.99 -5.79
C THR A 143 19.52 -2.52 -6.21
N GLU A 144 19.89 -1.56 -5.36
CA GLU A 144 19.86 -0.13 -5.70
C GLU A 144 21.01 0.29 -6.64
N MET A 145 22.18 -0.35 -6.57
CA MET A 145 23.33 -0.02 -7.45
C MET A 145 23.11 -0.36 -8.93
N HIS A 146 22.11 -1.19 -9.27
CA HIS A 146 21.88 -1.62 -10.65
C HIS A 146 20.93 -0.72 -11.47
N ILE A 147 20.43 0.39 -10.92
CA ILE A 147 19.46 1.26 -11.61
C ILE A 147 20.12 2.40 -12.42
N GLU A 148 21.42 2.64 -12.28
CA GLU A 148 22.04 3.87 -12.81
C GLU A 148 22.87 3.72 -14.10
N ILE A 149 22.64 2.67 -14.90
CA ILE A 149 23.23 2.58 -16.25
C ILE A 149 22.25 1.94 -17.24
N GLN A 150 21.30 2.71 -17.77
CA GLN A 150 20.77 2.56 -19.13
C GLN A 150 20.29 3.89 -19.68
#